data_AF-A0A8J5VN48-F1
#
_entry.id   AF-A0A8J5VN48-F1
#
_cell.length_a   1.000
_cell.length_b   1.000
_cell.length_c   1.000
_cell.angle_alpha   90.00
_cell.angle_beta   90.00
_cell.angle_gamma   90.00
#
_symmetry.space_group_name_H-M   'P 1'
#
loop_
_entity.id
_entity.type
_entity.pdbx_description
1 polymer ?
#
loop_
_entity_poly.entity_id
_entity_poly.type
_entity_poly.pdbx_seq_one_letter_code
_entity_poly.pdbx_strand_id
1 'polypeptide(L)'
;MGTGMSDLAGIEAGKVVAPTGLGELPELCAAEVLLHLDAPDICRLARLNRAFRGAAGADIVWEAKLPDNYRYLLGFVDGAEEGEGAGQRSVMGKKEVYARLAKPVPFDGGRKELWLEKSKGGVCMALSSKSLVITGIDDRRYWVQLPTTESRFQSVAYLQQIWWFEVVGEMEFCFPVGTYSLYFRLHLGKASKRFGRRVCSSEQIHGWDKKPVRFQLSTSDGQHALSQCYLDEPGSWILYHVGDFIASTAEKPIKLKFSMAQIDCTHTKAGLCVDSVLIYPKGFRQEKVFSALNEFFVWQHERALFCSFSWRQSTVPRNCLEPSYLYGSKVQSGNDARIWK
;
A
#
# COMPACT_ATOMS: atom_id res chain seq x y z
N MET A 1 40.22 54.29 -40.03
CA MET A 1 41.51 54.05 -39.35
C MET A 1 41.60 55.05 -38.19
N GLY A 2 41.50 54.60 -36.93
CA GLY A 2 41.62 55.39 -35.66
C GLY A 2 40.54 56.48 -35.43
N THR A 3 39.84 56.66 -34.29
CA THR A 3 40.17 56.69 -32.82
C THR A 3 41.07 57.88 -32.42
N GLY A 4 40.72 58.77 -31.49
CA GLY A 4 39.49 58.96 -30.67
C GLY A 4 39.37 60.45 -30.24
N MET A 5 38.73 60.89 -29.15
CA MET A 5 38.06 60.23 -28.00
C MET A 5 36.94 61.16 -27.43
N SER A 6 36.39 60.81 -26.25
CA SER A 6 35.47 61.55 -25.33
C SER A 6 33.98 61.51 -25.69
N ASP A 7 33.03 61.30 -24.77
CA ASP A 7 33.09 61.28 -23.29
C ASP A 7 32.40 60.04 -22.67
N LEU A 8 32.68 59.79 -21.38
CA LEU A 8 32.16 58.64 -20.62
C LEU A 8 31.48 59.10 -19.32
N ALA A 9 30.15 59.13 -19.31
CA ALA A 9 29.33 59.24 -18.09
C ALA A 9 27.91 58.71 -18.36
N GLY A 10 27.40 57.83 -17.49
CA GLY A 10 25.98 57.42 -17.51
C GLY A 10 25.66 55.96 -17.83
N ILE A 11 26.53 54.98 -17.53
CA ILE A 11 26.07 53.60 -17.38
C ILE A 11 25.50 53.48 -15.96
N GLU A 12 24.18 53.30 -15.86
CA GLU A 12 23.50 53.04 -14.59
C GLU A 12 24.09 51.79 -13.91
N ALA A 13 24.24 51.86 -12.59
CA ALA A 13 24.87 50.81 -11.81
C ALA A 13 24.17 49.46 -12.05
N GLY A 14 24.98 48.44 -12.37
CA GLY A 14 24.47 47.13 -12.76
C GLY A 14 23.48 46.57 -11.75
N LYS A 15 22.24 46.36 -12.20
CA LYS A 15 21.25 45.57 -11.48
C LYS A 15 21.81 44.17 -11.30
N VAL A 16 22.38 43.90 -10.12
CA VAL A 16 22.85 42.56 -9.75
C VAL A 16 21.64 41.65 -9.86
N VAL A 17 21.62 40.82 -10.91
CA VAL A 17 20.63 39.76 -11.05
C VAL A 17 20.92 38.80 -9.89
N ALA A 18 20.11 38.89 -8.84
CA ALA A 18 20.19 37.97 -7.73
C ALA A 18 20.13 36.55 -8.31
N PRO A 19 21.04 35.63 -7.90
CA PRO A 19 21.10 34.31 -8.49
C PRO A 19 19.73 33.63 -8.35
N THR A 20 19.10 33.33 -9.48
CA THR A 20 17.74 32.79 -9.53
C THR A 20 17.73 31.38 -8.96
N GLY A 21 17.56 31.28 -7.64
CA GLY A 21 17.49 30.02 -6.93
C GLY A 21 16.22 29.24 -7.29
N LEU A 22 16.26 27.92 -7.11
CA LEU A 22 15.13 27.01 -7.39
C LEU A 22 13.83 27.36 -6.64
N GLY A 23 13.89 28.22 -5.62
CA GLY A 23 12.72 28.72 -4.89
C GLY A 23 11.91 29.82 -5.60
N GLU A 24 12.50 30.49 -6.60
CA GLU A 24 11.85 31.54 -7.41
C GLU A 24 11.25 30.98 -8.72
N LEU A 25 11.30 29.66 -8.91
CA LEU A 25 10.74 28.99 -10.09
C LEU A 25 9.20 29.11 -10.07
N PRO A 26 8.54 29.48 -11.20
CA PRO A 26 7.08 29.46 -11.28
C PRO A 26 6.50 28.08 -10.96
N GLU A 27 5.37 28.06 -10.26
CA GLU A 27 4.76 26.82 -9.75
C GLU A 27 4.42 25.82 -10.87
N LEU A 28 4.02 26.30 -12.05
CA LEU A 28 3.79 25.47 -13.24
C LEU A 28 5.07 24.78 -13.74
N CYS A 29 6.21 25.50 -13.76
CA CYS A 29 7.49 24.93 -14.14
C CYS A 29 8.00 23.92 -13.09
N ALA A 30 7.73 24.17 -11.81
CA ALA A 30 8.00 23.21 -10.74
C ALA A 30 7.11 21.96 -10.88
N ALA A 31 5.83 22.12 -11.22
CA ALA A 31 4.89 21.01 -11.42
C ALA A 31 5.32 20.10 -12.59
N GLU A 32 5.78 20.67 -13.70
CA GLU A 32 6.29 19.90 -14.85
C GLU A 32 7.47 18.98 -14.44
N VAL A 33 8.41 19.50 -13.64
CA VAL A 33 9.50 18.68 -13.09
C VAL A 33 8.96 17.56 -12.18
N LEU A 34 7.94 17.83 -11.36
CA LEU A 34 7.32 16.83 -10.49
C LEU A 34 6.55 15.75 -11.26
N LEU A 35 5.98 16.05 -12.43
CA LEU A 35 5.30 15.06 -13.27
C LEU A 35 6.24 13.92 -13.72
N HIS A 36 7.54 14.19 -13.85
CA HIS A 36 8.55 13.18 -14.21
C HIS A 36 9.12 12.38 -13.03
N LEU A 37 8.67 12.62 -11.80
CA LEU A 37 9.20 12.00 -10.59
C LEU A 37 8.23 11.01 -9.93
N ASP A 38 8.76 10.04 -9.20
CA ASP A 38 7.98 9.12 -8.39
C ASP A 38 7.45 9.84 -7.13
N ALA A 39 6.32 9.38 -6.58
CA ALA A 39 5.69 10.06 -5.43
C ALA A 39 6.59 10.26 -4.18
N PRO A 40 7.56 9.37 -3.84
CA PRO A 40 8.50 9.61 -2.75
C PRO A 40 9.44 10.78 -3.04
N ASP A 41 9.85 10.96 -4.31
CA ASP A 41 10.73 12.05 -4.73
C ASP A 41 9.99 13.39 -4.81
N ILE A 42 8.73 13.37 -5.24
CA ILE A 42 7.83 14.54 -5.12
C ILE A 42 7.76 15.01 -3.66
N CYS A 43 7.56 14.09 -2.71
CA CYS A 43 7.53 14.39 -1.28
C CYS A 43 8.90 14.88 -0.74
N ARG A 44 10.02 14.40 -1.28
CA ARG A 44 11.37 14.89 -0.93
C ARG A 44 11.59 16.31 -1.44
N LEU A 45 11.29 16.60 -2.70
CA LEU A 45 11.47 17.94 -3.30
C LEU A 45 10.55 19.00 -2.67
N ALA A 46 9.32 18.64 -2.31
CA ALA A 46 8.36 19.52 -1.62
C ALA A 46 8.89 20.09 -0.27
N ARG A 47 9.91 19.46 0.31
CA ARG A 47 10.57 19.92 1.54
C ARG A 47 11.67 20.95 1.28
N LEU A 48 12.25 21.00 0.07
CA LEU A 48 13.45 21.78 -0.22
C LEU A 48 13.18 23.27 -0.41
N ASN A 49 12.09 23.65 -1.09
CA ASN A 49 11.75 25.07 -1.31
C ASN A 49 10.23 25.30 -1.42
N ARG A 50 9.82 26.57 -1.52
CA ARG A 50 8.41 26.97 -1.60
C ARG A 50 7.74 26.59 -2.92
N ALA A 51 8.44 26.73 -4.05
CA ALA A 51 7.90 26.45 -5.39
C ALA A 51 7.51 24.96 -5.53
N PHE A 52 8.41 24.03 -5.22
CA PHE A 52 8.10 22.60 -5.19
C PHE A 52 7.06 22.23 -4.13
N ARG A 53 6.98 22.96 -3.01
CA ARG A 53 5.94 22.72 -1.99
C ARG A 53 4.54 23.06 -2.49
N GLY A 54 4.37 24.18 -3.19
CA GLY A 54 3.12 24.54 -3.85
C GLY A 54 2.75 23.52 -4.91
N ALA A 55 3.66 23.30 -5.87
CA ALA A 55 3.45 22.39 -6.98
C ALA A 55 3.14 20.94 -6.53
N ALA A 56 3.78 20.43 -5.48
CA ALA A 56 3.48 19.11 -4.90
C ALA A 56 2.17 19.05 -4.10
N GLY A 57 1.46 20.17 -3.97
CA GLY A 57 0.07 20.25 -3.52
C GLY A 57 -0.96 20.25 -4.65
N ALA A 58 -0.55 20.53 -5.89
CA ALA A 58 -1.46 20.66 -7.03
C ALA A 58 -2.00 19.31 -7.51
N ASP A 59 -3.31 19.24 -7.74
CA ASP A 59 -3.99 18.00 -8.16
C ASP A 59 -3.47 17.43 -9.49
N ILE A 60 -3.01 18.28 -10.41
CA ILE A 60 -2.45 17.85 -11.71
C ILE A 60 -1.24 16.92 -11.55
N VAL A 61 -0.41 17.15 -10.52
CA VAL A 61 0.77 16.32 -10.23
C VAL A 61 0.36 14.93 -9.76
N TRP A 62 -0.71 14.84 -8.95
CA TRP A 62 -1.18 13.58 -8.37
C TRP A 62 -2.14 12.81 -9.28
N GLU A 63 -2.86 13.51 -10.17
CA GLU A 63 -3.65 12.88 -11.25
C GLU A 63 -2.77 11.99 -12.13
N ALA A 64 -1.60 12.50 -12.55
CA ALA A 64 -0.63 11.74 -13.33
C ALA A 64 0.06 10.58 -12.58
N LYS A 65 -0.24 10.37 -11.29
CA LYS A 65 0.28 9.28 -10.45
C LYS A 65 -0.82 8.32 -10.00
N LEU A 66 -2.09 8.68 -10.16
CA LEU A 66 -3.22 7.82 -9.83
C LEU A 66 -3.55 6.90 -11.02
N PRO A 67 -3.91 5.63 -10.76
CA PRO A 67 -4.48 4.77 -11.80
C PRO A 67 -5.80 5.33 -12.35
N ASP A 68 -6.08 5.15 -13.63
CA ASP A 68 -7.31 5.65 -14.28
C ASP A 68 -8.61 5.25 -13.54
N ASN A 69 -8.61 4.06 -12.95
CA ASN A 69 -9.72 3.50 -12.18
C ASN A 69 -9.71 3.92 -10.69
N TYR A 70 -8.97 4.94 -10.26
CA TYR A 70 -8.88 5.34 -8.85
C TYR A 70 -10.26 5.58 -8.19
N ARG A 71 -11.27 6.01 -8.96
CA ARG A 71 -12.65 6.18 -8.48
C ARG A 71 -13.31 4.86 -8.05
N TYR A 72 -13.00 3.76 -8.74
CA TYR A 72 -13.41 2.42 -8.33
C TYR A 72 -12.64 1.96 -7.08
N LEU A 73 -11.32 2.25 -7.03
CA LEU A 73 -10.49 1.94 -5.85
C LEU A 73 -10.96 2.67 -4.59
N LEU A 74 -11.41 3.92 -4.71
CA LEU A 74 -11.98 4.70 -3.61
C LEU A 74 -13.25 4.08 -3.01
N GLY A 75 -14.04 3.32 -3.79
CA GLY A 75 -15.21 2.61 -3.27
C GLY A 75 -14.87 1.61 -2.16
N PHE A 76 -13.65 1.05 -2.16
CA PHE A 76 -13.15 0.18 -1.08
C PHE A 76 -12.67 0.96 0.15
N VAL A 77 -12.32 2.24 -0.02
CA VAL A 77 -11.92 3.13 1.09
C VAL A 77 -13.17 3.64 1.80
N ASP A 78 -14.14 4.17 1.05
CA ASP A 78 -15.41 4.67 1.60
C ASP A 78 -16.12 3.56 2.40
N GLY A 79 -16.21 2.34 1.85
CA GLY A 79 -16.81 1.18 2.53
C GLY A 79 -16.01 0.62 3.73
N ALA A 80 -14.76 1.04 3.92
CA ALA A 80 -13.97 0.71 5.10
C ALA A 80 -14.11 1.76 6.23
N GLU A 81 -14.60 2.96 5.91
CA GLU A 81 -14.74 4.09 6.85
C GLU A 81 -16.18 4.26 7.40
N GLU A 82 -17.14 3.43 6.98
CA GLU A 82 -18.57 3.48 7.43
C GLU A 82 -18.79 3.31 8.96
N GLY A 83 -17.74 3.06 9.75
CA GLY A 83 -17.80 2.99 11.21
C GLY A 83 -17.88 4.34 11.94
N GLU A 84 -17.33 5.42 11.38
CA GLU A 84 -17.25 6.73 12.08
C GLU A 84 -17.49 7.93 11.15
N GLY A 85 -18.70 8.48 11.19
CA GLY A 85 -18.97 9.86 10.75
C GLY A 85 -19.17 10.06 9.25
N ALA A 86 -20.28 9.57 8.70
CA ALA A 86 -20.79 9.94 7.38
C ALA A 86 -21.29 11.41 7.34
N GLY A 87 -20.37 12.36 7.52
CA GLY A 87 -20.64 13.80 7.58
C GLY A 87 -19.58 14.58 6.81
N GLN A 88 -20.04 15.29 5.77
CA GLN A 88 -19.22 16.11 4.85
C GLN A 88 -18.19 15.32 4.03
N ARG A 89 -18.60 14.95 2.81
CA ARG A 89 -17.69 14.83 1.66
C ARG A 89 -17.03 16.19 1.39
N SER A 90 -15.94 16.50 2.09
CA SER A 90 -14.97 17.46 1.57
C SER A 90 -14.45 16.91 0.24
N VAL A 91 -14.30 17.77 -0.77
CA VAL A 91 -13.68 17.38 -2.04
C VAL A 91 -12.23 16.98 -1.75
N MET A 92 -11.98 15.69 -1.66
CA MET A 92 -10.68 15.13 -1.34
C MET A 92 -9.73 15.43 -2.50
N GLY A 93 -8.63 16.14 -2.22
CA GLY A 93 -7.59 16.40 -3.22
C GLY A 93 -6.95 15.09 -3.68
N LYS A 94 -6.50 15.03 -4.94
CA LYS A 94 -5.92 13.82 -5.55
C LYS A 94 -4.67 13.34 -4.81
N LYS A 95 -3.96 14.26 -4.16
CA LYS A 95 -2.88 13.97 -3.22
C LYS A 95 -3.32 13.11 -2.03
N GLU A 96 -4.46 13.42 -1.43
CA GLU A 96 -4.99 12.66 -0.30
C GLU A 96 -5.56 11.32 -0.76
N VAL A 97 -6.24 11.28 -1.91
CA VAL A 97 -6.66 10.02 -2.57
C VAL A 97 -5.47 9.08 -2.74
N TYR A 98 -4.36 9.57 -3.30
CA TYR A 98 -3.12 8.79 -3.43
C TYR A 98 -2.58 8.35 -2.06
N ALA A 99 -2.54 9.24 -1.07
CA ALA A 99 -2.02 8.93 0.27
C ALA A 99 -2.89 7.96 1.09
N ARG A 100 -4.19 7.84 0.78
CA ARG A 100 -5.09 6.78 1.30
C ARG A 100 -4.84 5.46 0.57
N LEU A 101 -4.87 5.46 -0.76
CA LEU A 101 -4.68 4.25 -1.57
C LEU A 101 -3.25 3.68 -1.50
N ALA A 102 -2.23 4.47 -1.16
CA ALA A 102 -0.85 4.00 -0.91
C ALA A 102 -0.66 3.26 0.42
N LYS A 103 -1.72 3.13 1.24
CA LYS A 103 -1.78 2.29 2.44
C LYS A 103 -2.58 1.01 2.14
N PRO A 104 -2.41 -0.06 2.93
CA PRO A 104 -3.27 -1.22 2.83
C PRO A 104 -4.74 -0.85 3.10
N VAL A 105 -5.60 -1.05 2.10
CA VAL A 105 -7.05 -0.92 2.19
C VAL A 105 -7.65 -2.32 2.30
N PRO A 106 -8.10 -2.76 3.49
CA PRO A 106 -8.71 -4.06 3.66
C PRO A 106 -10.14 -4.08 3.09
N PHE A 107 -10.52 -5.19 2.47
CA PHE A 107 -11.88 -5.44 2.00
C PHE A 107 -12.23 -6.93 2.15
N ASP A 108 -13.46 -7.32 1.80
CA ASP A 108 -13.94 -8.70 1.97
C ASP A 108 -13.78 -9.22 3.41
N GLY A 109 -14.18 -8.41 4.40
CA GLY A 109 -14.01 -8.72 5.82
C GLY A 109 -12.55 -8.81 6.28
N GLY A 110 -11.65 -8.08 5.62
CA GLY A 110 -10.20 -8.10 5.90
C GLY A 110 -9.47 -9.35 5.38
N ARG A 111 -10.13 -10.19 4.56
CA ARG A 111 -9.47 -11.33 3.90
C ARG A 111 -8.68 -10.93 2.65
N LYS A 112 -8.92 -9.73 2.12
CA LYS A 112 -8.23 -9.17 0.95
C LYS A 112 -7.74 -7.77 1.28
N GLU A 113 -6.64 -7.36 0.68
CA GLU A 113 -6.08 -6.01 0.79
C GLU A 113 -5.66 -5.50 -0.59
N LEU A 114 -5.91 -4.22 -0.88
CA LEU A 114 -5.34 -3.52 -2.03
C LEU A 114 -4.50 -2.31 -1.58
N TRP A 115 -3.51 -1.91 -2.37
CA TRP A 115 -2.74 -0.68 -2.16
C TRP A 115 -2.02 -0.26 -3.44
N LEU A 116 -1.57 0.98 -3.53
CA LEU A 116 -0.69 1.44 -4.62
C LEU A 116 0.78 1.21 -4.29
N GLU A 117 1.55 0.78 -5.28
CA GLU A 117 3.00 0.89 -5.29
C GLU A 117 3.40 2.37 -5.13
N LYS A 118 4.14 2.68 -4.06
CA LYS A 118 4.49 4.07 -3.71
C LYS A 118 5.29 4.80 -4.77
N SER A 119 6.07 4.09 -5.60
CA SER A 119 6.90 4.73 -6.62
C SER A 119 6.08 5.05 -7.87
N LYS A 120 5.55 4.01 -8.53
CA LYS A 120 4.89 4.11 -9.85
C LYS A 120 3.37 4.25 -9.81
N GLY A 121 2.74 4.13 -8.64
CA GLY A 121 1.28 4.17 -8.50
C GLY A 121 0.55 2.90 -8.97
N GLY A 122 1.26 1.83 -9.36
CA GLY A 122 0.63 0.59 -9.83
C GLY A 122 -0.17 -0.13 -8.74
N VAL A 123 -1.31 -0.72 -9.08
CA VAL A 123 -2.17 -1.41 -8.10
C VAL A 123 -1.57 -2.75 -7.70
N CYS A 124 -1.38 -2.93 -6.40
CA CYS A 124 -0.95 -4.15 -5.75
C CYS A 124 -2.11 -4.76 -4.95
N MET A 125 -2.12 -6.08 -4.78
CA MET A 125 -3.19 -6.78 -4.06
C MET A 125 -2.69 -8.02 -3.33
N ALA A 126 -3.36 -8.34 -2.21
CA ALA A 126 -3.14 -9.55 -1.44
C ALA A 126 -4.47 -10.25 -1.12
N LEU A 127 -4.47 -11.58 -1.12
CA LEU A 127 -5.58 -12.43 -0.70
C LEU A 127 -5.08 -13.39 0.37
N SER A 128 -5.68 -13.37 1.56
CA SER A 128 -5.38 -14.31 2.65
C SER A 128 -5.64 -15.75 2.23
N SER A 129 -4.92 -16.70 2.82
CA SER A 129 -5.30 -18.12 2.84
C SER A 129 -6.76 -18.37 3.26
N LYS A 130 -7.36 -17.48 4.07
CA LYS A 130 -8.80 -17.50 4.43
C LYS A 130 -9.75 -17.09 3.30
N SER A 131 -9.24 -16.52 2.21
CA SER A 131 -9.98 -16.23 0.97
C SER A 131 -9.82 -17.34 -0.09
N LEU A 132 -9.07 -18.40 0.20
CA LEU A 132 -8.78 -19.48 -0.74
C LEU A 132 -9.59 -20.73 -0.37
N VAL A 133 -9.98 -21.49 -1.39
CA VAL A 133 -10.55 -22.83 -1.22
C VAL A 133 -9.38 -23.81 -1.13
N ILE A 134 -9.15 -24.36 0.07
CA ILE A 134 -8.04 -25.27 0.36
C ILE A 134 -8.61 -26.65 0.67
N THR A 135 -8.14 -27.69 -0.02
CA THR A 135 -8.66 -29.06 0.16
C THR A 135 -8.44 -29.55 1.59
N GLY A 136 -9.54 -29.89 2.27
CA GLY A 136 -9.56 -30.40 3.64
C GLY A 136 -9.34 -29.36 4.75
N ILE A 137 -9.43 -28.04 4.45
CA ILE A 137 -9.10 -26.94 5.38
C ILE A 137 -9.85 -26.96 6.72
N ASP A 138 -11.09 -27.47 6.73
CA ASP A 138 -11.92 -27.57 7.93
C ASP A 138 -11.49 -28.72 8.87
N ASP A 139 -10.71 -29.69 8.36
CA ASP A 139 -10.23 -30.82 9.15
C ASP A 139 -8.92 -30.48 9.87
N ARG A 140 -9.02 -30.33 11.20
CA ARG A 140 -7.90 -30.05 12.10
C ARG A 140 -6.83 -31.16 12.16
N ARG A 141 -7.03 -32.30 11.49
CA ARG A 141 -6.00 -33.33 11.28
C ARG A 141 -5.07 -33.00 10.12
N TYR A 142 -5.56 -32.27 9.12
CA TYR A 142 -4.79 -31.87 7.95
C TYR A 142 -4.25 -30.45 8.08
N TRP A 143 -5.04 -29.52 8.62
CA TRP A 143 -4.72 -28.09 8.64
C TRP A 143 -4.85 -27.44 10.02
N VAL A 144 -3.98 -26.48 10.31
CA VAL A 144 -4.04 -25.63 11.52
C VAL A 144 -3.84 -24.17 11.11
N GLN A 145 -4.67 -23.26 11.62
CA GLN A 145 -4.39 -21.82 11.48
C GLN A 145 -3.34 -21.42 12.51
N LEU A 146 -2.21 -20.85 12.04
CA LEU A 146 -1.15 -20.34 12.90
C LEU A 146 -1.17 -18.81 12.90
N PRO A 147 -1.32 -18.15 14.06
CA PRO A 147 -1.15 -16.71 14.16
C PRO A 147 0.33 -16.34 13.98
N THR A 148 0.62 -15.33 13.17
CA THR A 148 2.00 -14.88 12.92
C THR A 148 2.07 -13.41 12.51
N THR A 149 3.03 -12.68 13.08
CA THR A 149 3.34 -11.30 12.69
C THR A 149 4.14 -11.22 11.37
N GLU A 150 4.41 -12.35 10.72
CA GLU A 150 5.12 -12.43 9.43
C GLU A 150 4.15 -12.46 8.23
N SER A 151 2.84 -12.50 8.50
CA SER A 151 1.73 -12.42 7.54
C SER A 151 1.08 -11.03 7.62
N ARG A 152 0.64 -10.49 6.48
CA ARG A 152 -0.19 -9.27 6.43
C ARG A 152 -1.53 -9.47 7.16
N PHE A 153 -2.10 -10.66 6.99
CA PHE A 153 -3.39 -11.07 7.57
C PHE A 153 -3.25 -11.66 9.00
N GLN A 154 -2.08 -11.51 9.62
CA GLN A 154 -1.74 -11.98 10.97
C GLN A 154 -1.91 -13.51 11.20
N SER A 155 -2.18 -14.28 10.15
CA SER A 155 -2.62 -15.68 10.24
C SER A 155 -2.30 -16.42 8.95
N VAL A 156 -1.78 -17.64 9.05
CA VAL A 156 -1.46 -18.52 7.90
C VAL A 156 -2.08 -19.90 8.08
N ALA A 157 -2.32 -20.62 6.99
CA ALA A 157 -2.76 -22.01 7.02
C ALA A 157 -1.53 -22.93 6.99
N TYR A 158 -1.37 -23.77 8.02
CA TYR A 158 -0.27 -24.73 8.15
C TYR A 158 -0.75 -26.15 7.88
N LEU A 159 -0.10 -26.83 6.94
CA LEU A 159 -0.36 -28.22 6.60
C LEU A 159 0.39 -29.15 7.56
N GLN A 160 -0.36 -29.94 8.33
CA GLN A 160 0.18 -31.04 9.14
C GLN A 160 0.50 -32.27 8.29
N GLN A 161 -0.45 -32.74 7.49
CA GLN A 161 -0.26 -33.85 6.55
C GLN A 161 -1.43 -33.94 5.56
N ILE A 162 -1.19 -34.23 4.28
CA ILE A 162 -2.23 -34.61 3.31
C ILE A 162 -1.67 -35.49 2.18
N TRP A 163 -2.54 -36.19 1.45
CA TRP A 163 -2.18 -36.90 0.22
C TRP A 163 -2.48 -36.04 -1.01
N TRP A 164 -3.76 -35.70 -1.23
CA TRP A 164 -4.20 -34.79 -2.29
C TRP A 164 -4.01 -33.35 -1.86
N PHE A 165 -3.04 -32.64 -2.44
CA PHE A 165 -2.82 -31.23 -2.15
C PHE A 165 -3.37 -30.35 -3.27
N GLU A 166 -4.25 -29.41 -2.92
CA GLU A 166 -4.82 -28.44 -3.84
C GLU A 166 -5.31 -27.19 -3.09
N VAL A 167 -4.98 -26.03 -3.66
CA VAL A 167 -5.38 -24.69 -3.21
C VAL A 167 -5.87 -23.93 -4.44
N VAL A 168 -7.09 -23.42 -4.39
CA VAL A 168 -7.74 -22.68 -5.47
C VAL A 168 -8.17 -21.31 -4.97
N GLY A 169 -7.96 -20.27 -5.77
CA GLY A 169 -8.53 -18.96 -5.55
C GLY A 169 -9.23 -18.45 -6.79
N GLU A 170 -10.30 -17.70 -6.55
CA GLU A 170 -11.10 -17.03 -7.58
C GLU A 170 -11.36 -15.60 -7.10
N MET A 171 -11.26 -14.64 -8.02
CA MET A 171 -11.67 -13.27 -7.77
C MET A 171 -12.08 -12.54 -9.03
N GLU A 172 -12.76 -11.42 -8.85
CA GLU A 172 -13.22 -10.55 -9.91
C GLU A 172 -12.91 -9.11 -9.53
N PHE A 173 -12.18 -8.38 -10.38
CA PHE A 173 -11.69 -7.03 -10.06
C PHE A 173 -11.39 -6.24 -11.34
N CYS A 174 -11.67 -4.94 -11.33
CA CYS A 174 -11.29 -4.03 -12.41
C CYS A 174 -9.83 -3.57 -12.21
N PHE A 175 -8.87 -4.25 -12.83
CA PHE A 175 -7.45 -3.85 -12.78
C PHE A 175 -7.18 -2.65 -13.72
N PRO A 176 -6.36 -1.66 -13.32
CA PRO A 176 -5.89 -0.64 -14.25
C PRO A 176 -5.05 -1.26 -15.37
N VAL A 177 -5.01 -0.61 -16.54
CA VAL A 177 -4.34 -1.14 -17.73
C VAL A 177 -2.86 -1.43 -17.47
N GLY A 178 -2.40 -2.62 -17.80
CA GLY A 178 -1.02 -3.04 -17.58
C GLY A 178 -0.83 -4.55 -17.56
N THR A 179 0.41 -4.99 -17.36
CA THR A 179 0.72 -6.41 -17.13
C THR A 179 0.95 -6.65 -15.64
N TYR A 180 0.40 -7.73 -15.11
CA TYR A 180 0.49 -8.12 -13.71
C TYR A 180 1.08 -9.53 -13.59
N SER A 181 1.71 -9.80 -12.47
CA SER A 181 2.31 -11.09 -12.11
C SER A 181 1.67 -11.60 -10.81
N LEU A 182 1.25 -12.86 -10.79
CA LEU A 182 0.61 -13.50 -9.64
C LEU A 182 1.58 -14.47 -8.94
N TYR A 183 1.58 -14.44 -7.60
CA TYR A 183 2.47 -15.22 -6.76
C TYR A 183 1.74 -15.87 -5.59
N PHE A 184 2.09 -17.11 -5.24
CA PHE A 184 1.80 -17.67 -3.91
C PHE A 184 2.93 -17.34 -2.94
N ARG A 185 2.60 -16.74 -1.79
CA ARG A 185 3.54 -16.56 -0.67
C ARG A 185 3.48 -17.78 0.24
N LEU A 186 4.55 -18.58 0.21
CA LEU A 186 4.66 -19.86 0.91
C LEU A 186 5.89 -19.87 1.81
N HIS A 187 5.90 -20.78 2.79
CA HIS A 187 7.07 -21.08 3.63
C HIS A 187 7.07 -22.55 4.02
N LEU A 188 8.19 -23.23 3.82
CA LEU A 188 8.37 -24.60 4.28
C LEU A 188 8.93 -24.64 5.71
N GLY A 189 8.28 -25.42 6.55
CA GLY A 189 8.54 -25.56 7.97
C GLY A 189 7.67 -24.66 8.84
N LYS A 190 7.73 -24.88 10.15
CA LYS A 190 6.91 -24.18 11.14
C LYS A 190 7.70 -23.03 11.76
N ALA A 191 7.37 -21.80 11.38
CA ALA A 191 7.94 -20.59 11.97
C ALA A 191 7.46 -20.41 13.42
N SER A 192 8.37 -20.01 14.30
CA SER A 192 8.12 -19.76 15.72
C SER A 192 9.07 -18.67 16.24
N LYS A 193 8.75 -18.09 17.40
CA LYS A 193 9.66 -17.18 18.13
C LYS A 193 10.12 -17.85 19.41
N ARG A 194 11.44 -17.96 19.61
CA ARG A 194 12.06 -18.45 20.85
C ARG A 194 13.04 -17.39 21.35
N PHE A 195 12.85 -16.91 22.58
CA PHE A 195 13.63 -15.80 23.16
C PHE A 195 13.77 -14.57 22.24
N GLY A 196 12.67 -14.16 21.61
CA GLY A 196 12.63 -13.04 20.66
C GLY A 196 13.26 -13.30 19.28
N ARG A 197 13.99 -14.42 19.10
CA ARG A 197 14.59 -14.82 17.81
C ARG A 197 13.62 -15.66 17.00
N ARG A 198 13.63 -15.46 15.68
CA ARG A 198 12.90 -16.29 14.72
C ARG A 198 13.57 -17.67 14.60
N VAL A 199 12.78 -18.73 14.71
CA VAL A 199 13.24 -20.13 14.59
C VAL A 199 12.25 -20.87 13.69
N CYS A 200 12.75 -21.65 12.73
CA CYS A 200 11.94 -22.58 11.94
C CYS A 200 12.20 -24.02 12.41
N SER A 201 11.16 -24.81 12.66
CA SER A 201 11.28 -26.28 12.73
C SER A 201 10.99 -26.88 11.35
N SER A 202 11.93 -27.68 10.85
CA SER A 202 11.82 -28.45 9.61
C SER A 202 11.39 -29.91 9.83
N GLU A 203 11.22 -30.36 11.07
CA GLU A 203 11.00 -31.78 11.45
C GLU A 203 9.77 -32.41 10.78
N GLN A 204 8.75 -31.60 10.45
CA GLN A 204 7.49 -32.07 9.84
C GLN A 204 7.45 -31.89 8.31
N ILE A 205 8.52 -31.39 7.67
CA ILE A 205 8.56 -31.19 6.21
C ILE A 205 8.83 -32.54 5.52
N HIS A 206 7.95 -32.96 4.62
CA HIS A 206 8.21 -34.09 3.72
C HIS A 206 7.33 -34.04 2.45
N GLY A 207 7.78 -34.68 1.37
CA GLY A 207 6.98 -35.01 0.18
C GLY A 207 6.99 -33.98 -0.96
N TRP A 208 7.34 -32.73 -0.68
CA TRP A 208 7.41 -31.65 -1.68
C TRP A 208 8.56 -31.79 -2.69
N ASP A 209 9.56 -32.59 -2.34
CA ASP A 209 10.74 -32.95 -3.12
C ASP A 209 10.44 -34.03 -4.18
N LYS A 210 9.35 -34.79 -4.03
CA LYS A 210 9.07 -35.98 -4.86
C LYS A 210 8.49 -35.69 -6.24
N LYS A 211 7.70 -34.61 -6.36
CA LYS A 211 7.14 -34.12 -7.63
C LYS A 211 6.97 -32.60 -7.55
N PRO A 212 7.11 -31.87 -8.68
CA PRO A 212 6.92 -30.44 -8.67
C PRO A 212 5.45 -30.09 -8.42
N VAL A 213 5.22 -29.03 -7.67
CA VAL A 213 3.91 -28.41 -7.51
C VAL A 213 3.56 -27.72 -8.82
N ARG A 214 2.32 -27.90 -9.29
CA ARG A 214 1.79 -27.22 -10.47
C ARG A 214 1.03 -25.97 -10.03
N PHE A 215 1.35 -24.85 -10.65
CA PHE A 215 0.60 -23.62 -10.54
C PHE A 215 -0.12 -23.35 -11.86
N GLN A 216 -1.34 -22.82 -11.78
CA GLN A 216 -2.14 -22.45 -12.95
C GLN A 216 -2.81 -21.09 -12.71
N LEU A 217 -2.98 -20.34 -13.78
CA LEU A 217 -3.72 -19.09 -13.85
C LEU A 217 -4.57 -19.10 -15.12
N SER A 218 -5.81 -18.67 -15.01
CA SER A 218 -6.72 -18.44 -16.13
C SER A 218 -7.55 -17.18 -15.89
N THR A 219 -7.95 -16.52 -16.97
CA THR A 219 -8.71 -15.28 -16.95
C THR A 219 -9.99 -15.38 -17.79
N SER A 220 -10.99 -14.55 -17.52
CA SER A 220 -12.26 -14.52 -18.27
C SER A 220 -12.13 -14.16 -19.75
N ASP A 221 -11.06 -13.48 -20.14
CA ASP A 221 -10.74 -13.15 -21.54
C ASP A 221 -9.86 -14.21 -22.23
N GLY A 222 -9.63 -15.37 -21.58
CA GLY A 222 -9.01 -16.54 -22.19
C GLY A 222 -7.49 -16.61 -22.08
N GLN A 223 -6.84 -15.72 -21.34
CA GLN A 223 -5.42 -15.86 -21.03
C GLN A 223 -5.21 -17.03 -20.06
N HIS A 224 -4.11 -17.76 -20.24
CA HIS A 224 -3.77 -18.91 -19.39
C HIS A 224 -2.25 -19.01 -19.21
N ALA A 225 -1.82 -19.29 -17.98
CA ALA A 225 -0.43 -19.57 -17.65
C ALA A 225 -0.33 -20.83 -16.77
N LEU A 226 0.75 -21.58 -16.94
CA LEU A 226 1.06 -22.77 -16.16
C LEU A 226 2.55 -22.77 -15.86
N SER A 227 2.89 -22.90 -14.58
CA SER A 227 4.27 -23.07 -14.11
C SER A 227 4.38 -24.29 -13.21
N GLN A 228 5.58 -24.86 -13.10
CA GLN A 228 5.87 -25.97 -12.19
C GLN A 228 7.24 -25.77 -11.55
N CYS A 229 7.34 -26.00 -10.24
CA CYS A 229 8.61 -26.03 -9.52
C CYS A 229 8.51 -26.90 -8.27
N TYR A 230 9.66 -27.26 -7.70
CA TYR A 230 9.71 -27.93 -6.40
C TYR A 230 9.60 -26.90 -5.28
N LEU A 231 9.13 -27.35 -4.11
CA LEU A 231 9.26 -26.60 -2.86
C LEU A 231 10.37 -27.30 -2.05
N ASP A 232 11.58 -26.73 -2.08
CA ASP A 232 12.81 -27.34 -1.58
C ASP A 232 13.61 -26.44 -0.62
N GLU A 233 13.26 -25.16 -0.50
CA GLU A 233 13.87 -24.19 0.42
C GLU A 233 13.09 -24.07 1.76
N PRO A 234 13.56 -24.70 2.86
CA PRO A 234 12.95 -24.55 4.19
C PRO A 234 13.37 -23.26 4.90
N GLY A 235 12.45 -22.70 5.69
CA GLY A 235 12.72 -21.64 6.65
C GLY A 235 12.71 -20.20 6.11
N SER A 236 12.55 -19.99 4.80
CA SER A 236 12.33 -18.68 4.18
C SER A 236 10.87 -18.51 3.73
N TRP A 237 10.42 -17.26 3.62
CA TRP A 237 9.17 -16.93 2.91
C TRP A 237 9.50 -16.63 1.45
N ILE A 238 8.88 -17.36 0.53
CA ILE A 238 9.17 -17.32 -0.90
C ILE A 238 7.92 -16.93 -1.68
N LEU A 239 8.10 -16.14 -2.73
CA LEU A 239 7.05 -15.77 -3.69
C LEU A 239 7.17 -16.67 -4.92
N TYR A 240 6.36 -17.73 -4.96
CA TYR A 240 6.31 -18.68 -6.07
C TYR A 240 5.46 -18.10 -7.21
N HIS A 241 6.08 -17.83 -8.35
CA HIS A 241 5.43 -17.23 -9.52
C HIS A 241 4.52 -18.24 -10.23
N VAL A 242 3.26 -17.86 -10.39
CA VAL A 242 2.23 -18.65 -11.08
C VAL A 242 2.22 -18.34 -12.57
N GLY A 243 2.32 -17.07 -12.91
CA GLY A 243 2.18 -16.57 -14.26
C GLY A 243 1.89 -15.08 -14.32
N ASP A 244 1.86 -14.56 -15.54
CA ASP A 244 1.53 -13.17 -15.83
C ASP A 244 0.20 -13.10 -16.59
N PHE A 245 -0.51 -11.98 -16.44
CA PHE A 245 -1.70 -11.65 -17.22
C PHE A 245 -1.74 -10.16 -17.57
N ILE A 246 -2.48 -9.81 -18.61
CA ILE A 246 -2.63 -8.44 -19.11
C ILE A 246 -4.04 -7.94 -18.76
N ALA A 247 -4.13 -6.79 -18.09
CA ALA A 247 -5.37 -6.04 -17.99
C ALA A 247 -5.47 -5.06 -19.16
N SER A 248 -6.36 -5.35 -20.11
CA SER A 248 -6.51 -4.57 -21.35
C SER A 248 -7.47 -3.39 -21.24
N THR A 249 -8.27 -3.30 -20.17
CA THR A 249 -9.29 -2.25 -19.98
C THR A 249 -9.57 -2.04 -18.50
N ALA A 250 -9.55 -0.79 -18.03
CA ALA A 250 -9.72 -0.46 -16.61
C ALA A 250 -11.17 -0.46 -16.12
N GLU A 251 -12.15 -0.48 -17.03
CA GLU A 251 -13.59 -0.40 -16.74
C GLU A 251 -14.26 -1.76 -16.52
N LYS A 252 -13.75 -2.81 -17.17
CA LYS A 252 -14.36 -4.14 -17.15
C LYS A 252 -13.69 -5.01 -16.09
N PRO A 253 -14.45 -5.71 -15.23
CA PRO A 253 -13.87 -6.64 -14.29
C PRO A 253 -13.22 -7.82 -15.03
N ILE A 254 -12.05 -8.22 -14.56
CA ILE A 254 -11.38 -9.45 -15.01
C ILE A 254 -11.59 -10.48 -13.92
N LYS A 255 -12.16 -11.63 -14.29
CA LYS A 255 -12.31 -12.76 -13.41
C LYS A 255 -11.07 -13.64 -13.50
N LEU A 256 -10.29 -13.68 -12.43
CA LEU A 256 -9.09 -14.50 -12.29
C LEU A 256 -9.44 -15.80 -11.56
N LYS A 257 -8.99 -16.93 -12.10
CA LYS A 257 -8.96 -18.22 -11.40
C LYS A 257 -7.53 -18.72 -11.38
N PHE A 258 -7.01 -19.04 -10.21
CA PHE A 258 -5.65 -19.53 -10.04
C PHE A 258 -5.62 -20.69 -9.05
N SER A 259 -4.65 -21.59 -9.23
CA SER A 259 -4.46 -22.73 -8.35
C SER A 259 -3.00 -23.07 -8.12
N MET A 260 -2.77 -23.80 -7.04
CA MET A 260 -1.53 -24.48 -6.71
C MET A 260 -1.91 -25.90 -6.28
N ALA A 261 -1.40 -26.91 -6.98
CA ALA A 261 -1.81 -28.30 -6.75
C ALA A 261 -0.66 -29.31 -6.95
N GLN A 262 -0.69 -30.36 -6.13
CA GLN A 262 0.13 -31.56 -6.26
C GLN A 262 -0.74 -32.77 -5.95
N ILE A 263 -1.60 -33.09 -6.91
CA ILE A 263 -2.57 -34.19 -6.85
C ILE A 263 -1.83 -35.51 -7.11
N ASP A 264 -1.28 -36.09 -6.04
CA ASP A 264 -0.51 -37.33 -6.10
C ASP A 264 -0.69 -38.16 -4.83
N CYS A 265 -1.28 -39.35 -4.97
CA CYS A 265 -1.52 -40.29 -3.88
C CYS A 265 -0.35 -41.25 -3.61
N THR A 266 0.81 -41.12 -4.27
CA THR A 266 1.99 -41.97 -4.00
C THR A 266 2.74 -41.60 -2.71
N HIS A 267 2.48 -40.41 -2.14
CA HIS A 267 3.16 -39.94 -0.93
C HIS A 267 2.36 -38.86 -0.19
N THR A 268 2.50 -38.86 1.14
CA THR A 268 2.08 -37.76 2.00
C THR A 268 2.94 -36.51 1.80
N LYS A 269 2.36 -35.35 2.09
CA LYS A 269 2.97 -34.02 2.02
C LYS A 269 2.65 -33.28 3.32
N ALA A 270 3.62 -32.55 3.87
CA ALA A 270 3.47 -31.89 5.18
C ALA A 270 4.40 -30.69 5.34
N GLY A 271 4.13 -29.86 6.36
CA GLY A 271 5.03 -28.79 6.77
C GLY A 271 4.96 -27.51 5.93
N LEU A 272 3.94 -27.33 5.08
CA LEU A 272 3.77 -26.12 4.27
C LEU A 272 2.92 -25.07 5.01
N CYS A 273 3.43 -23.85 5.12
CA CYS A 273 2.64 -22.66 5.42
C CYS A 273 2.15 -22.00 4.11
N VAL A 274 0.84 -21.85 3.96
CA VAL A 274 0.20 -21.00 2.95
C VAL A 274 -0.23 -19.69 3.61
N ASP A 275 0.39 -18.57 3.24
CA ASP A 275 0.03 -17.25 3.78
C ASP A 275 -1.04 -16.56 2.92
N SER A 276 -0.64 -16.18 1.71
CA SER A 276 -1.44 -15.32 0.83
C SER A 276 -1.10 -15.53 -0.64
N VAL A 277 -2.02 -15.17 -1.52
CA VAL A 277 -1.70 -14.86 -2.93
C VAL A 277 -1.48 -13.36 -3.08
N LEU A 278 -0.48 -12.99 -3.89
CA LEU A 278 -0.09 -11.61 -4.16
C LEU A 278 -0.18 -11.35 -5.66
N ILE A 279 -0.70 -10.18 -6.02
CA ILE A 279 -0.75 -9.68 -7.40
C ILE A 279 0.00 -8.35 -7.44
N TYR A 280 0.98 -8.26 -8.32
CA TYR A 280 1.84 -7.08 -8.48
C TYR A 280 1.89 -6.64 -9.95
N PRO A 281 2.09 -5.33 -10.22
CA PRO A 281 2.50 -4.88 -11.56
C PRO A 281 3.78 -5.60 -11.99
N LYS A 282 3.84 -6.04 -13.25
CA LYS A 282 4.99 -6.79 -13.77
C LYS A 282 6.26 -5.92 -13.75
N GLY A 283 7.36 -6.50 -13.28
CA GLY A 283 8.61 -5.78 -13.06
C GLY A 283 8.68 -5.03 -11.72
N PHE A 284 7.64 -5.12 -10.87
CA PHE A 284 7.76 -4.75 -9.46
C PHE A 284 8.87 -5.57 -8.80
N ARG A 285 9.84 -4.86 -8.20
CA ARG A 285 10.83 -5.47 -7.31
C ARG A 285 10.42 -5.11 -5.90
N GLN A 286 10.07 -6.12 -5.11
CA GLN A 286 9.87 -5.90 -3.68
C GLN A 286 11.19 -5.41 -3.09
N GLU A 287 11.24 -4.13 -2.67
CA GLU A 287 12.33 -3.64 -1.83
C GLU A 287 12.45 -4.58 -0.62
N LYS A 288 13.67 -4.98 -0.25
CA LYS A 288 13.89 -5.98 0.80
C LYS A 288 13.33 -5.47 2.13
N VAL A 289 12.10 -5.88 2.46
CA VAL A 289 11.41 -5.46 3.69
C VAL A 289 12.11 -6.09 4.88
N PHE A 290 13.02 -5.32 5.49
CA PHE A 290 13.58 -5.62 6.81
C PHE A 290 12.48 -5.52 7.86
N SER A 291 11.79 -6.63 8.13
CA SER A 291 10.88 -6.88 9.26
C SER A 291 9.73 -5.87 9.49
N ALA A 292 8.52 -6.37 9.65
CA ALA A 292 7.26 -5.60 9.78
C ALA A 292 7.14 -4.64 11.00
N LEU A 293 8.23 -4.30 11.67
CA LEU A 293 8.29 -3.28 12.74
C LEU A 293 8.64 -1.88 12.21
N ASN A 294 9.30 -1.74 11.05
CA ASN A 294 9.75 -0.44 10.55
C ASN A 294 8.75 0.29 9.64
N GLU A 295 7.78 -0.39 9.01
CA GLU A 295 6.80 0.28 8.14
C GLU A 295 5.85 1.21 8.90
N PHE A 296 5.54 0.89 10.17
CA PHE A 296 4.77 1.77 11.05
C PHE A 296 5.52 3.07 11.39
N PHE A 297 6.83 2.99 11.66
CA PHE A 297 7.59 4.11 12.22
C PHE A 297 7.86 5.24 11.22
N VAL A 298 8.10 4.90 9.95
CA VAL A 298 8.34 5.92 8.89
C VAL A 298 7.10 6.82 8.72
N TRP A 299 5.90 6.24 8.72
CA TRP A 299 4.66 6.99 8.44
C TRP A 299 3.89 7.49 9.67
N GLN A 300 4.14 6.98 10.88
CA GLN A 300 3.59 7.64 12.09
C GLN A 300 4.20 9.04 12.28
N HIS A 301 5.47 9.22 11.91
CA HIS A 301 6.12 10.53 11.91
C HIS A 301 5.68 11.43 10.73
N GLU A 302 5.22 10.85 9.61
CA GLU A 302 4.72 11.58 8.43
C GLU A 302 3.22 11.92 8.49
N ARG A 303 2.46 11.41 9.48
CA ARG A 303 1.12 11.97 9.83
C ARG A 303 1.18 13.49 10.04
N ALA A 304 2.28 13.98 10.62
CA ALA A 304 2.53 15.41 10.82
C ALA A 304 2.93 16.18 9.55
N LEU A 305 3.16 15.51 8.41
CA LEU A 305 3.57 16.12 7.15
C LEU A 305 2.50 16.07 6.05
N PHE A 306 1.54 15.14 6.13
CA PHE A 306 0.38 15.10 5.22
C PHE A 306 -0.86 15.85 5.74
N CYS A 307 -1.06 15.98 7.07
CA CYS A 307 -2.25 16.65 7.63
C CYS A 307 -2.00 18.06 8.20
N SER A 308 -0.75 18.52 8.31
CA SER A 308 -0.45 19.81 8.94
C SER A 308 -0.62 20.99 7.96
N PHE A 309 -1.35 22.02 8.40
CA PHE A 309 -1.60 23.31 7.73
C PHE A 309 -2.64 23.38 6.60
N SER A 310 -3.83 22.81 6.82
CA SER A 310 -5.07 23.35 6.25
C SER A 310 -5.60 24.57 7.06
N TRP A 311 -5.35 24.62 8.37
CA TRP A 311 -5.81 25.69 9.26
C TRP A 311 -4.80 26.83 9.47
N ARG A 312 -4.61 27.69 8.45
CA ARG A 312 -4.09 29.06 8.66
C ARG A 312 -4.36 30.08 7.53
N GLN A 313 -5.56 30.03 6.92
CA GLN A 313 -6.09 31.17 6.17
C GLN A 313 -7.45 31.60 6.73
N SER A 314 -7.39 32.47 7.74
CA SER A 314 -8.48 33.35 8.16
C SER A 314 -7.87 34.53 8.91
N THR A 315 -7.19 35.40 8.15
CA THR A 315 -6.75 36.71 8.64
C THR A 315 -7.97 37.64 8.72
N VAL A 316 -8.67 37.60 9.84
CA VAL A 316 -9.60 38.69 10.22
C VAL A 316 -8.75 39.83 10.79
N PRO A 317 -8.85 41.07 10.26
CA PRO A 317 -8.06 42.19 10.77
C PRO A 317 -8.51 42.59 12.17
N ARG A 318 -7.55 42.94 13.03
CA ARG A 318 -7.86 43.59 14.31
C ARG A 318 -8.40 44.99 14.02
N ASN A 319 -9.54 45.33 14.62
CA ASN A 319 -9.79 46.69 15.08
C ASN A 319 -10.68 46.69 16.33
N CYS A 320 -10.41 47.69 17.16
CA CYS A 320 -10.89 47.95 18.52
C CYS A 320 -12.38 47.70 18.76
N LEU A 321 -12.72 47.18 19.95
CA LEU A 321 -13.33 47.97 21.05
C LEU A 321 -13.55 47.10 22.30
N GLU A 322 -12.94 47.50 23.41
CA GLU A 322 -13.48 47.27 24.77
C GLU A 322 -14.66 48.27 24.99
N PRO A 323 -15.61 48.09 25.95
CA PRO A 323 -15.26 47.75 27.35
C PRO A 323 -16.26 46.95 28.23
N SER A 324 -15.69 46.25 29.22
CA SER A 324 -16.10 46.21 30.65
C SER A 324 -17.42 45.56 31.16
N TYR A 325 -17.33 45.06 32.42
CA TYR A 325 -18.42 44.78 33.40
C TYR A 325 -19.33 43.55 33.12
N LEU A 326 -19.82 42.75 34.09
CA LEU A 326 -19.73 42.69 35.57
C LEU A 326 -20.08 41.24 36.07
N TYR A 327 -19.55 40.83 37.24
CA TYR A 327 -20.09 39.90 38.28
C TYR A 327 -20.79 38.55 37.95
N GLY A 328 -20.52 37.52 38.77
CA GLY A 328 -21.44 36.36 38.90
C GLY A 328 -20.92 35.09 39.58
N SER A 329 -20.72 35.09 40.91
CA SER A 329 -20.34 33.88 41.67
C SER A 329 -21.53 33.03 42.15
N LYS A 330 -21.42 31.70 42.04
CA LYS A 330 -22.07 30.60 42.83
C LYS A 330 -21.55 29.27 42.25
N VAL A 331 -21.00 28.27 42.95
CA VAL A 331 -21.09 27.78 44.35
C VAL A 331 -22.46 27.20 44.74
N GLN A 332 -22.60 25.88 44.52
CA GLN A 332 -23.35 24.87 45.27
C GLN A 332 -22.96 23.51 44.63
N SER A 333 -22.22 22.58 45.24
CA SER A 333 -22.45 21.80 46.48
C SER A 333 -23.72 20.94 46.43
N GLY A 334 -23.54 19.62 46.30
CA GLY A 334 -24.64 18.65 46.35
C GLY A 334 -24.13 17.21 46.14
N ASN A 335 -23.93 16.48 47.24
CA ASN A 335 -23.74 15.03 47.20
C ASN A 335 -25.03 14.36 46.71
N ASP A 336 -24.94 13.21 46.03
CA ASP A 336 -25.42 11.99 46.68
C ASP A 336 -24.78 10.71 46.10
N ALA A 337 -24.72 9.66 46.91
CA ALA A 337 -24.15 8.35 46.54
C ALA A 337 -25.22 7.24 46.55
N ARG A 338 -25.08 6.28 45.64
CA ARG A 338 -25.72 4.94 45.54
C ARG A 338 -25.24 4.34 44.20
N ILE A 339 -24.50 3.23 44.06
CA ILE A 339 -24.42 1.92 44.74
C ILE A 339 -25.73 1.12 44.60
N TRP A 340 -25.55 -0.20 44.33
CA TRP A 340 -26.53 -1.27 44.05
C TRP A 340 -27.02 -1.28 42.58
N LYS A 341 -26.97 -2.42 41.85
CA LYS A 341 -26.58 -3.81 42.19
C LYS A 341 -25.84 -4.48 41.04
#